data_AF-A0A7X3VJF1-F1
#
_entry.id   AF-A0A7X3VJF1-F1
#
_cell.length_a   1.000
_cell.length_b   1.000
_cell.length_c   1.000
_cell.angle_alpha   90.00
_cell.angle_beta   90.00
_cell.angle_gamma   90.00
#
_symmetry.space_group_name_H-M   'P 1'
#
loop_
_entity.id
_entity.type
_entity.pdbx_description
1 polymer ?
#
loop_
_entity_poly.entity_id
_entity_poly.type
_entity_poly.pdbx_seq_one_letter_code
_entity_poly.pdbx_strand_id
1 'polypeptide(L)'
;MKKIDKAEYEKRLNKITQIFEGLVVHADEQATYRCPYKNRFDHCTAKFGCRNQRKIDEGTGLLCVGDDKLDYRSAWETDAPDQTAESQGTITCDGKVYQLTPGKTVFDYADDLTVQVPTSCFRTGQCHECIVEIKRGMDSLQPPNEAEAFLRDNYRLACQAVVLDVDKDIEFTPLRRTPRILTHTVTNDDEALELNPRVTHSDGVVYYKDEPVDRYRGHLYGLAIDIGTTTVVANLVDLENGKTVSVSSFENPQRFGGSDIMNRISYDGEFQGELRRSLIAALNSEIMEMCERHNFVRQEIYEIVVVGNTTMRDIFFKQDVQSIGQKPYKSLIEHEYRDGIRSTTSLTEKTRRLGIRANPKAMVYSLPLIASHVGADVAADLIAVDIASQDEVIMLVDVGTNTEVVVGNANRMVAASCPAGPAFEGGGIEYGMPAYPGAIESVKWNGSEFSYKTIDAETPQGLCGSGLISLLAELRRNDQMSPKGVFAERKQRIIPLLPEHGITFSREDASNLAQAKAANYCGQYIVLRHFGCAPENITKLFLAGGFANYVNLQDAIEIGFLAPVPEANVVKIGNAAVAGATAVLLSEKKRSTVEAFVKNIEHIELETTPDFFDIFVEGCQFKPMV
;
A
#
# COMPACT_ATOMS: atom_id res chain seq x y z
N MET A 1 14.53 39.56 -72.31
CA MET A 1 14.18 38.89 -71.03
C MET A 1 14.50 39.85 -69.90
N LYS A 2 13.49 40.32 -69.14
CA LYS A 2 13.73 41.19 -67.97
C LYS A 2 14.63 40.44 -67.00
N LYS A 3 15.80 41.00 -66.68
CA LYS A 3 16.70 40.45 -65.66
C LYS A 3 15.90 40.33 -64.37
N ILE A 4 15.62 39.10 -63.96
CA ILE A 4 15.01 38.82 -62.67
C ILE A 4 16.03 39.29 -61.65
N ASP A 5 15.68 40.32 -60.89
CA ASP A 5 16.48 40.72 -59.73
C ASP A 5 16.46 39.55 -58.75
N LYS A 6 17.62 38.90 -58.64
CA LYS A 6 17.79 37.67 -57.86
C LYS A 6 17.44 37.91 -56.39
N ALA A 7 17.74 39.10 -55.86
CA ALA A 7 17.43 39.47 -54.49
C ALA A 7 15.93 39.66 -54.28
N GLU A 8 15.23 40.27 -55.25
CA GLU A 8 13.78 40.44 -55.15
C GLU A 8 13.01 39.13 -55.36
N TYR A 9 13.51 38.24 -56.22
CA TYR A 9 12.95 36.90 -56.39
C TYR A 9 13.11 36.04 -55.13
N GLU A 10 14.30 36.02 -54.52
CA GLU A 10 14.52 35.36 -53.21
C GLU A 10 13.60 35.94 -52.13
N LYS A 11 13.43 37.26 -52.08
CA LYS A 11 12.54 37.90 -51.12
C LYS A 11 11.07 37.45 -51.29
N ARG A 12 10.62 37.28 -52.53
CA ARG A 12 9.26 36.78 -52.82
C ARG A 12 9.12 35.29 -52.48
N LEU A 13 10.13 34.48 -52.79
CA LEU A 13 10.13 33.06 -52.43
C LEU A 13 10.10 32.88 -50.91
N ASN A 14 10.95 33.60 -50.18
CA ASN A 14 10.97 33.57 -48.72
C ASN A 14 9.63 34.01 -48.12
N LYS A 15 8.96 35.01 -48.72
CA LYS A 15 7.62 35.42 -48.28
C LYS A 15 6.57 34.34 -48.51
N ILE A 16 6.62 33.63 -49.63
CA ILE A 16 5.71 32.50 -49.91
C ILE A 16 6.00 31.36 -48.94
N THR A 17 7.27 31.01 -48.73
CA THR A 17 7.68 29.99 -47.76
C THR A 17 7.20 30.33 -46.36
N GLN A 18 7.36 31.57 -45.88
CA GLN A 18 6.83 32.00 -44.59
C GLN A 18 5.30 31.90 -44.48
N ILE A 19 4.57 32.17 -45.57
CA ILE A 19 3.11 32.01 -45.58
C ILE A 19 2.74 30.53 -45.49
N PHE A 20 3.43 29.65 -46.22
CA PHE A 20 3.20 28.20 -46.15
C PHE A 20 3.60 27.62 -44.79
N GLU A 21 4.73 28.02 -44.23
CA GLU A 21 5.14 27.67 -42.86
C GLU A 21 4.08 28.12 -41.85
N GLY A 22 3.58 29.36 -41.95
CA GLY A 22 2.52 29.87 -41.10
C GLY A 22 1.20 29.10 -41.23
N LEU A 23 0.84 28.67 -42.45
CA LEU A 23 -0.35 27.84 -42.68
C LEU A 23 -0.20 26.43 -42.12
N VAL A 24 0.99 25.82 -42.26
CA VAL A 24 1.26 24.49 -41.70
C VAL A 24 1.28 24.54 -40.17
N VAL A 25 1.95 25.53 -39.58
CA VAL A 25 1.95 25.73 -38.12
C VAL A 25 0.53 25.98 -37.61
N HIS A 26 -0.26 26.81 -38.29
CA HIS A 26 -1.64 27.06 -37.89
C HIS A 26 -2.53 25.82 -38.07
N ALA A 27 -2.33 25.02 -39.12
CA ALA A 27 -3.06 23.77 -39.33
C ALA A 27 -2.69 22.70 -38.28
N ASP A 28 -1.41 22.58 -37.92
CA ASP A 28 -0.93 21.71 -36.84
C ASP A 28 -1.50 22.17 -35.49
N GLU A 29 -1.47 23.48 -35.19
CA GLU A 29 -2.10 24.05 -34.01
C GLU A 29 -3.60 23.75 -34.00
N GLN A 30 -4.33 24.03 -35.09
CA GLN A 30 -5.75 23.71 -35.21
C GLN A 30 -6.01 22.22 -35.02
N ALA A 31 -5.17 21.33 -35.55
CA ALA A 31 -5.29 19.89 -35.39
C ALA A 31 -5.07 19.41 -33.94
N THR A 32 -4.47 20.22 -33.05
CA THR A 32 -4.39 19.84 -31.63
C THR A 32 -5.72 19.99 -30.87
N TYR A 33 -6.65 20.79 -31.40
CA TYR A 33 -7.92 21.08 -30.73
C TYR A 33 -9.15 20.97 -31.63
N ARG A 34 -9.04 20.79 -32.94
CA ARG A 34 -10.21 20.67 -33.84
C ARG A 34 -10.07 19.47 -34.76
N CYS A 35 -11.12 18.66 -34.81
CA CYS A 35 -11.18 17.50 -35.69
C CYS A 35 -11.15 17.93 -37.17
N PRO A 36 -10.28 17.35 -38.03
CA PRO A 36 -10.12 17.72 -39.44
C PRO A 36 -11.31 17.29 -40.30
N TYR A 37 -12.10 16.33 -39.80
CA TYR A 37 -13.34 15.87 -40.44
C TYR A 37 -14.56 16.64 -39.94
N LYS A 38 -14.39 17.74 -39.20
CA LYS A 38 -15.48 18.61 -38.76
C LYS A 38 -15.56 19.80 -39.71
N ASN A 39 -16.65 19.91 -40.48
CA ASN A 39 -16.81 21.02 -41.40
C ASN A 39 -17.12 22.34 -40.65
N ARG A 40 -17.29 23.44 -41.38
CA ARG A 40 -17.60 24.77 -40.82
C ARG A 40 -18.94 24.88 -40.07
N PHE A 41 -19.80 23.87 -40.16
CA PHE A 41 -21.09 23.79 -39.48
C PHE A 41 -21.08 22.71 -38.39
N ASP A 42 -19.90 22.23 -38.00
CA ASP A 42 -19.70 21.17 -37.00
C ASP A 42 -20.27 19.80 -37.38
N HIS A 43 -20.62 19.62 -38.66
CA HIS A 43 -20.99 18.31 -39.18
C HIS A 43 -19.73 17.48 -39.45
N CYS A 44 -19.79 16.22 -39.04
CA CYS A 44 -18.78 15.22 -39.32
C CYS A 44 -18.86 14.80 -40.80
N THR A 45 -17.74 14.93 -41.52
CA THR A 45 -17.56 14.51 -42.91
C THR A 45 -16.78 13.20 -43.04
N ALA A 46 -16.39 12.59 -41.91
CA ALA A 46 -15.68 11.32 -41.90
C ALA A 46 -16.55 10.21 -42.52
N LYS A 47 -15.95 9.41 -43.41
CA LYS A 47 -16.60 8.25 -44.05
C LYS A 47 -16.35 6.93 -43.31
N PHE A 48 -15.75 7.00 -42.13
CA PHE A 48 -15.40 5.88 -41.25
C PHE A 48 -16.09 6.04 -39.88
N GLY A 49 -16.16 4.96 -39.09
CA GLY A 49 -16.75 4.94 -37.75
C GLY A 49 -15.98 5.81 -36.78
N CYS A 50 -16.67 6.72 -36.09
CA CYS A 50 -16.06 7.61 -35.11
C CYS A 50 -16.98 7.76 -33.89
N ARG A 51 -16.41 7.58 -32.69
CA ARG A 51 -17.12 7.61 -31.40
C ARG A 51 -17.86 8.92 -31.12
N ASN A 52 -17.46 10.01 -31.80
CA ASN A 52 -18.05 11.34 -31.66
C ASN A 52 -19.12 11.67 -32.72
N GLN A 53 -19.51 10.72 -33.58
CA GLN A 53 -20.60 10.91 -34.55
C GLN A 53 -21.97 10.71 -33.88
N ARG A 54 -22.89 11.67 -34.09
CA ARG A 54 -24.30 11.55 -33.72
C ARG A 54 -25.19 11.88 -34.92
N LYS A 55 -26.27 11.11 -35.12
CA LYS A 55 -27.35 11.49 -36.06
C LYS A 55 -28.32 12.40 -35.32
N ILE A 56 -28.69 13.52 -35.96
CA ILE A 56 -29.65 14.47 -35.39
C ILE A 56 -31.02 14.32 -36.04
N ASP A 57 -31.09 14.20 -37.37
CA ASP A 57 -32.35 13.96 -38.10
C ASP A 57 -32.11 13.17 -39.42
N GLU A 58 -33.19 12.62 -40.00
CA GLU A 58 -33.13 12.00 -41.34
C GLU A 58 -32.87 13.06 -42.42
N GLY A 59 -31.62 13.13 -42.88
CA GLY A 59 -31.21 13.93 -44.05
C GLY A 59 -30.23 15.08 -43.76
N THR A 60 -29.92 15.38 -42.50
CA THR A 60 -29.03 16.52 -42.12
C THR A 60 -27.55 16.16 -41.97
N GLY A 61 -27.18 14.88 -42.15
CA GLY A 61 -25.80 14.41 -42.00
C GLY A 61 -25.43 14.03 -40.56
N LEU A 62 -24.16 13.68 -40.33
CA LEU A 62 -23.65 13.32 -38.99
C LEU A 62 -23.11 14.57 -38.30
N LEU A 63 -23.45 14.82 -37.03
CA LEU A 63 -22.85 15.87 -36.20
C LEU A 63 -21.64 15.32 -35.45
N CYS A 64 -20.56 16.11 -35.33
CA CYS A 64 -19.46 15.82 -34.42
C CYS A 64 -19.73 16.46 -33.05
N VAL A 65 -19.92 15.65 -32.01
CA VAL A 65 -20.14 16.13 -30.62
C VAL A 65 -18.87 16.25 -29.78
N GLY A 66 -17.69 16.12 -30.40
CA GLY A 66 -16.40 16.31 -29.72
C GLY A 66 -16.23 17.75 -29.23
N ASP A 67 -15.63 17.90 -28.04
CA ASP A 67 -15.49 19.16 -27.30
C ASP A 67 -14.34 20.06 -27.80
N ASP A 68 -13.73 19.70 -28.94
CA ASP A 68 -12.64 20.41 -29.59
C ASP A 68 -11.48 20.73 -28.62
N LYS A 69 -11.12 19.80 -27.71
CA LYS A 69 -10.04 20.03 -26.72
C LYS A 69 -8.97 18.95 -26.56
N LEU A 70 -8.86 17.94 -27.42
CA LEU A 70 -7.78 16.94 -27.37
C LEU A 70 -7.48 16.28 -28.73
N ASP A 71 -6.26 15.74 -28.85
CA ASP A 71 -5.72 14.95 -29.97
C ASP A 71 -6.68 13.83 -30.41
N TYR A 72 -7.33 14.03 -31.56
CA TYR A 72 -8.39 13.15 -32.09
C TYR A 72 -7.86 11.88 -32.77
N ARG A 73 -6.54 11.66 -32.82
CA ARG A 73 -5.95 10.48 -33.46
C ARG A 73 -6.40 9.16 -32.81
N SER A 74 -6.79 9.20 -31.53
CA SER A 74 -7.36 8.05 -30.79
C SER A 74 -8.87 7.86 -30.97
N ALA A 75 -9.58 8.82 -31.59
CA ALA A 75 -11.01 8.74 -31.87
C ALA A 75 -11.34 7.94 -33.15
N TRP A 76 -10.32 7.53 -33.89
CA TRP A 76 -10.44 6.69 -35.07
C TRP A 76 -10.50 5.24 -34.62
N GLU A 77 -11.65 4.61 -34.78
CA GLU A 77 -11.73 3.16 -34.61
C GLU A 77 -11.01 2.52 -35.80
N THR A 78 -9.91 1.82 -35.53
CA THR A 78 -9.44 0.78 -36.44
C THR A 78 -10.44 -0.36 -36.34
N ASP A 79 -11.12 -0.66 -37.44
CA ASP A 79 -12.17 -1.67 -37.53
C ASP A 79 -11.85 -2.91 -36.68
N ALA A 80 -12.62 -3.11 -35.61
CA ALA A 80 -12.71 -4.42 -34.98
C ALA A 80 -13.60 -5.28 -35.90
N PRO A 81 -13.16 -6.46 -36.35
CA PRO A 81 -14.03 -7.34 -37.11
C PRO A 81 -15.18 -7.78 -36.21
N ASP A 82 -16.40 -7.45 -36.63
CA ASP A 82 -17.62 -8.00 -36.11
C ASP A 82 -17.59 -9.52 -36.37
N GLN A 83 -17.23 -10.30 -35.35
CA GLN A 83 -17.25 -11.76 -35.41
C GLN A 83 -17.86 -12.31 -34.12
N THR A 84 -19.11 -12.75 -34.26
CA THR A 84 -19.79 -13.71 -33.39
C THR A 84 -19.04 -15.05 -33.46
N ALA A 85 -17.94 -15.17 -32.73
CA ALA A 85 -17.42 -16.47 -32.31
C ALA A 85 -17.96 -16.74 -30.91
N GLU A 86 -18.65 -17.86 -30.72
CA GLU A 86 -19.02 -18.34 -29.38
C GLU A 86 -17.72 -18.67 -28.64
N SER A 87 -17.25 -17.76 -27.78
CA SER A 87 -16.13 -17.99 -26.88
C SER A 87 -16.52 -19.01 -25.82
N GLN A 88 -15.61 -19.93 -25.49
CA GLN A 88 -15.79 -20.82 -24.33
C GLN A 88 -15.16 -20.27 -23.05
N GLY A 89 -14.16 -19.40 -23.16
CA GLY A 89 -13.41 -18.85 -22.03
C GLY A 89 -14.13 -17.70 -21.34
N THR A 90 -13.93 -17.60 -20.03
CA THR A 90 -14.49 -16.55 -19.19
C THR A 90 -13.41 -15.67 -18.58
N ILE A 91 -13.72 -14.41 -18.31
CA ILE A 91 -12.90 -13.55 -17.46
C ILE A 91 -13.58 -13.33 -16.11
N THR A 92 -12.83 -13.58 -15.04
CA THR A 92 -13.32 -13.52 -13.67
C THR A 92 -12.54 -12.49 -12.84
N CYS A 93 -13.26 -11.72 -12.01
CA CYS A 93 -12.69 -10.87 -10.98
C CYS A 93 -13.64 -10.84 -9.78
N ASP A 94 -13.12 -11.14 -8.57
CA ASP A 94 -13.88 -11.13 -7.30
C ASP A 94 -15.23 -11.89 -7.39
N GLY A 95 -15.22 -13.08 -8.00
CA GLY A 95 -16.40 -13.94 -8.15
C GLY A 95 -17.40 -13.50 -9.24
N LYS A 96 -17.20 -12.34 -9.86
CA LYS A 96 -17.97 -11.91 -11.03
C LYS A 96 -17.35 -12.47 -12.29
N VAL A 97 -18.18 -13.00 -13.18
CA VAL A 97 -17.77 -13.70 -14.39
C VAL A 97 -18.36 -13.03 -15.62
N TYR A 98 -17.56 -12.85 -16.67
CA TYR A 98 -17.99 -12.32 -17.96
C TYR A 98 -17.43 -13.19 -19.10
N GLN A 99 -18.12 -13.24 -20.24
CA GLN A 99 -17.70 -14.04 -21.40
C GLN A 99 -16.64 -13.29 -22.24
N LEU A 100 -15.60 -14.00 -22.68
CA LEU A 100 -14.50 -13.37 -23.42
C LEU A 100 -14.87 -13.03 -24.87
N THR A 101 -14.75 -11.76 -25.21
CA THR A 101 -14.79 -11.24 -26.58
C THR A 101 -13.38 -10.88 -27.10
N PRO A 102 -13.02 -11.26 -28.34
CA PRO A 102 -11.71 -10.94 -28.89
C PRO A 102 -11.45 -9.42 -28.94
N GLY A 103 -10.23 -9.00 -28.68
CA GLY A 103 -9.78 -7.61 -28.90
C GLY A 103 -10.14 -6.61 -27.79
N LYS A 104 -10.91 -7.00 -26.77
CA LYS A 104 -11.08 -6.21 -25.55
C LYS A 104 -9.83 -6.29 -24.66
N THR A 105 -9.55 -5.20 -23.95
CA THR A 105 -8.52 -5.18 -22.90
C THR A 105 -9.07 -5.68 -21.58
N VAL A 106 -8.20 -6.11 -20.66
CA VAL A 106 -8.58 -6.42 -19.27
C VAL A 106 -9.27 -5.21 -18.61
N PHE A 107 -8.92 -3.98 -18.99
CA PHE A 107 -9.62 -2.78 -18.50
C PHE A 107 -11.08 -2.74 -18.98
N ASP A 108 -11.34 -3.05 -20.25
CA ASP A 108 -12.71 -3.05 -20.77
C ASP A 108 -13.57 -4.10 -20.06
N TYR A 109 -12.99 -5.25 -19.71
CA TYR A 109 -13.67 -6.24 -18.88
C TYR A 109 -13.85 -5.80 -17.42
N ALA A 110 -12.90 -5.04 -16.87
CA ALA A 110 -13.09 -4.46 -15.55
C ALA A 110 -14.31 -3.51 -15.54
N ASP A 111 -14.51 -2.70 -16.58
CA ASP A 111 -15.72 -1.89 -16.72
C ASP A 111 -16.98 -2.76 -16.81
N ASP A 112 -16.96 -3.82 -17.66
CA ASP A 112 -18.09 -4.74 -17.83
C ASP A 112 -18.47 -5.45 -16.52
N LEU A 113 -17.46 -5.80 -15.71
CA LEU A 113 -17.61 -6.41 -14.38
C LEU A 113 -17.91 -5.39 -13.26
N THR A 114 -17.97 -4.10 -13.60
CA THR A 114 -18.10 -2.97 -12.67
C THR A 114 -17.02 -2.99 -11.57
N VAL A 115 -15.80 -3.35 -11.94
CA VAL A 115 -14.60 -3.36 -11.10
C VAL A 115 -13.83 -2.07 -11.35
N GLN A 116 -13.53 -1.32 -10.29
CA GLN A 116 -12.79 -0.07 -10.44
C GLN A 116 -11.29 -0.34 -10.66
N VAL A 117 -10.78 0.15 -11.79
CA VAL A 117 -9.34 0.20 -12.09
C VAL A 117 -8.94 1.67 -12.30
N PRO A 118 -7.94 2.20 -11.55
CA PRO A 118 -7.59 3.61 -11.65
C PRO A 118 -6.96 3.95 -13.00
N THR A 119 -7.29 5.13 -13.55
CA THR A 119 -6.64 5.65 -14.76
C THR A 119 -6.77 7.17 -14.87
N SER A 120 -5.64 7.84 -15.15
CA SER A 120 -5.59 9.28 -15.42
C SER A 120 -5.12 9.62 -16.84
N CYS A 121 -4.73 8.62 -17.64
CA CYS A 121 -4.25 8.80 -19.02
C CYS A 121 -5.25 8.37 -20.10
N PHE A 122 -6.51 8.09 -19.73
CA PHE A 122 -7.50 7.57 -20.67
C PHE A 122 -7.01 6.32 -21.40
N ARG A 123 -6.42 5.36 -20.66
CA ARG A 123 -6.00 4.04 -21.17
C ARG A 123 -4.86 4.04 -22.18
N THR A 124 -4.11 5.13 -22.33
CA THR A 124 -2.94 5.19 -23.23
C THR A 124 -1.71 4.42 -22.74
N GLY A 125 -1.76 3.88 -21.52
CA GLY A 125 -0.62 3.22 -20.89
C GLY A 125 0.43 4.17 -20.32
N GLN A 126 0.25 5.50 -20.37
CA GLN A 126 1.25 6.48 -19.92
C GLN A 126 1.19 6.84 -18.43
N CYS A 127 0.03 6.68 -17.77
CA CYS A 127 -0.09 7.01 -16.35
C CYS A 127 0.51 5.95 -15.41
N HIS A 128 0.61 4.70 -15.87
CA HIS A 128 1.05 3.54 -15.09
C HIS A 128 0.20 3.25 -13.84
N GLU A 129 -1.07 3.67 -13.83
CA GLU A 129 -1.96 3.51 -12.65
C GLU A 129 -2.78 2.22 -12.71
N CYS A 130 -3.19 1.78 -13.91
CA CYS A 130 -4.13 0.68 -14.12
C CYS A 130 -3.50 -0.71 -13.99
N ILE A 131 -2.66 -0.92 -12.99
CA ILE A 131 -1.96 -2.19 -12.77
C ILE A 131 -2.95 -3.22 -12.21
N VAL A 132 -2.93 -4.43 -12.77
CA VAL A 132 -3.71 -5.60 -12.31
C VAL A 132 -2.80 -6.82 -12.19
N GLU A 133 -3.12 -7.70 -11.27
CA GLU A 133 -2.50 -9.02 -11.14
C GLU A 133 -3.31 -10.05 -11.92
N ILE A 134 -2.67 -10.82 -12.79
CA ILE A 134 -3.29 -11.93 -13.53
C ILE A 134 -3.08 -13.23 -12.73
N LYS A 135 -4.16 -13.77 -12.17
CA LYS A 135 -4.13 -15.03 -11.41
C LYS A 135 -4.10 -16.25 -12.31
N ARG A 136 -4.79 -16.18 -13.46
CA ARG A 136 -4.89 -17.26 -14.44
C ARG A 136 -5.05 -16.69 -15.85
N GLY A 137 -4.56 -17.42 -16.85
CA GLY A 137 -4.72 -17.06 -18.26
C GLY A 137 -3.77 -15.97 -18.78
N MET A 138 -2.61 -15.80 -18.14
CA MET A 138 -1.59 -14.83 -18.58
C MET A 138 -1.13 -15.08 -20.03
N ASP A 139 -1.07 -16.35 -20.44
CA ASP A 139 -0.74 -16.80 -21.79
C ASP A 139 -1.82 -16.49 -22.83
N SER A 140 -3.02 -16.09 -22.38
CA SER A 140 -4.15 -15.71 -23.23
C SER A 140 -4.15 -14.21 -23.60
N LEU A 141 -3.24 -13.44 -22.99
CA LEU A 141 -3.09 -12.01 -23.19
C LEU A 141 -1.98 -11.71 -24.21
N GLN A 142 -2.07 -10.55 -24.86
CA GLN A 142 -0.98 -10.07 -25.70
C GLN A 142 0.32 -9.94 -24.90
N PRO A 143 1.50 -10.20 -25.49
CA PRO A 143 2.77 -10.01 -24.80
C PRO A 143 2.94 -8.58 -24.27
N PRO A 144 3.64 -8.38 -23.13
CA PRO A 144 3.91 -7.05 -22.60
C PRO A 144 4.58 -6.13 -23.62
N ASN A 145 4.13 -4.88 -23.70
CA ASN A 145 4.72 -3.86 -24.57
C ASN A 145 5.66 -2.93 -23.78
N GLU A 146 6.24 -1.93 -24.45
CA GLU A 146 7.19 -0.99 -23.83
C GLU A 146 6.59 -0.22 -22.63
N ALA A 147 5.30 0.10 -22.66
CA ALA A 147 4.63 0.75 -21.54
C ALA A 147 4.50 -0.17 -20.31
N GLU A 148 4.65 -1.48 -20.49
CA GLU A 148 4.61 -2.49 -19.42
C GLU A 148 6.02 -2.93 -18.99
N ALA A 149 7.09 -2.33 -19.53
CA ALA A 149 8.48 -2.74 -19.26
C ALA A 149 8.89 -2.67 -17.78
N PHE A 150 8.19 -1.85 -16.98
CA PHE A 150 8.41 -1.75 -15.54
C PHE A 150 7.72 -2.86 -14.73
N LEU A 151 6.77 -3.59 -15.33
CA LEU A 151 6.04 -4.67 -14.65
C LEU A 151 6.78 -6.00 -14.78
N ARG A 152 6.65 -6.83 -13.75
CA ARG A 152 7.26 -8.17 -13.67
C ARG A 152 6.20 -9.22 -13.32
N ASP A 153 6.59 -10.48 -13.37
CA ASP A 153 5.80 -11.63 -12.96
C ASP A 153 4.43 -11.67 -13.65
N ASN A 154 3.35 -11.69 -12.88
CA ASN A 154 1.98 -11.78 -13.35
C ASN A 154 1.25 -10.43 -13.38
N TYR A 155 1.96 -9.31 -13.30
CA TYR A 155 1.35 -7.98 -13.35
C TYR A 155 1.27 -7.43 -14.77
N ARG A 156 0.15 -6.78 -15.09
CA ARG A 156 -0.11 -6.15 -16.40
C ARG A 156 -0.73 -4.77 -16.22
N LEU A 157 -0.56 -3.89 -17.21
CA LEU A 157 -1.42 -2.72 -17.32
C LEU A 157 -2.74 -3.18 -17.93
N ALA A 158 -3.84 -3.07 -17.19
CA ALA A 158 -5.16 -3.51 -17.63
C ALA A 158 -5.54 -2.89 -18.99
N CYS A 159 -5.15 -1.63 -19.23
CA CYS A 159 -5.44 -0.94 -20.48
C CYS A 159 -4.55 -1.35 -21.67
N GLN A 160 -3.48 -2.11 -21.42
CA GLN A 160 -2.58 -2.65 -22.44
C GLN A 160 -2.70 -4.17 -22.55
N ALA A 161 -3.33 -4.86 -21.61
CA ALA A 161 -3.54 -6.29 -21.66
C ALA A 161 -4.73 -6.65 -22.56
N VAL A 162 -4.52 -6.73 -23.88
CA VAL A 162 -5.53 -7.21 -24.85
C VAL A 162 -5.67 -8.73 -24.75
N VAL A 163 -6.91 -9.23 -24.71
CA VAL A 163 -7.21 -10.66 -24.78
C VAL A 163 -7.09 -11.15 -26.23
N LEU A 164 -6.21 -12.14 -26.46
CA LEU A 164 -5.97 -12.75 -27.76
C LEU A 164 -6.61 -14.13 -27.90
N ASP A 165 -6.56 -14.94 -26.83
CA ASP A 165 -7.17 -16.28 -26.78
C ASP A 165 -8.45 -16.20 -25.93
N VAL A 166 -9.61 -16.43 -26.57
CA VAL A 166 -10.93 -16.35 -25.94
C VAL A 166 -11.49 -17.72 -25.52
N ASP A 167 -10.72 -18.79 -25.73
CA ASP A 167 -11.13 -20.15 -25.38
C ASP A 167 -10.61 -20.58 -24.00
N LYS A 168 -9.73 -19.77 -23.39
CA LYS A 168 -9.15 -20.02 -22.07
C LYS A 168 -9.67 -19.03 -21.04
N ASP A 169 -9.89 -19.53 -19.83
CA ASP A 169 -10.29 -18.67 -18.74
C ASP A 169 -9.16 -17.74 -18.28
N ILE A 170 -9.53 -16.48 -18.04
CA ILE A 170 -8.68 -15.46 -17.45
C ILE A 170 -9.22 -15.10 -16.08
N GLU A 171 -8.35 -14.97 -15.10
CA GLU A 171 -8.71 -14.43 -13.79
C GLU A 171 -7.75 -13.30 -13.46
N PHE A 172 -8.28 -12.14 -13.11
CA PHE A 172 -7.47 -10.99 -12.72
C PHE A 172 -7.96 -10.39 -11.42
N THR A 173 -7.12 -9.56 -10.81
CA THR A 173 -7.40 -8.88 -9.56
C THR A 173 -6.82 -7.47 -9.61
N PRO A 174 -7.61 -6.41 -9.32
CA PRO A 174 -7.07 -5.07 -9.15
C PRO A 174 -6.21 -4.99 -7.88
N LEU A 175 -5.21 -4.11 -7.87
CA LEU A 175 -4.34 -3.91 -6.70
C LEU A 175 -5.04 -3.25 -5.49
N ARG A 176 -6.34 -2.99 -5.56
CA ARG A 176 -7.10 -2.23 -4.57
C ARG A 176 -8.13 -3.15 -3.90
N ARG A 177 -7.66 -4.09 -3.08
CA ARG A 177 -8.51 -4.87 -2.17
C ARG A 177 -8.58 -4.17 -0.82
N THR A 178 -9.73 -4.27 -0.15
CA THR A 178 -9.94 -3.75 1.20
C THR A 178 -9.76 -4.90 2.20
N PRO A 179 -8.60 -5.02 2.86
CA PRO A 179 -8.42 -5.98 3.94
C PRO A 179 -9.29 -5.64 5.14
N ARG A 180 -9.68 -6.66 5.91
CA ARG A 180 -10.35 -6.46 7.18
C ARG A 180 -9.31 -6.04 8.22
N ILE A 181 -9.05 -4.75 8.30
CA ILE A 181 -8.26 -4.17 9.39
C ILE A 181 -9.20 -3.63 10.45
N LEU A 182 -8.95 -4.01 11.70
CA LEU A 182 -9.55 -3.32 12.85
C LEU A 182 -8.96 -1.90 12.88
N THR A 183 -9.78 -0.94 12.45
CA THR A 183 -9.47 0.49 12.47
C THR A 183 -9.73 1.13 13.83
N HIS A 184 -10.40 0.39 14.73
CA HIS A 184 -10.57 0.77 16.13
C HIS A 184 -9.32 0.37 16.93
N THR A 185 -8.45 1.35 17.16
CA THR A 185 -7.40 1.28 18.17
C THR A 185 -8.06 1.42 19.54
N VAL A 186 -7.69 0.55 20.51
CA VAL A 186 -8.03 0.80 21.92
C VAL A 186 -7.13 1.95 22.39
N THR A 187 -7.59 3.17 22.19
CA THR A 187 -7.02 4.32 22.89
C THR A 187 -7.55 4.34 24.32
N ASN A 188 -6.79 4.92 25.26
CA ASN A 188 -7.35 5.27 26.57
C ASN A 188 -8.46 6.31 26.34
N ASP A 189 -9.70 5.85 26.12
CA ASP A 189 -10.87 6.69 25.86
C ASP A 189 -11.23 7.60 27.06
N ASP A 190 -10.57 7.41 28.20
CA ASP A 190 -10.79 8.15 29.44
C ASP A 190 -9.97 9.47 29.55
N GLU A 191 -8.98 9.71 28.68
CA GLU A 191 -8.28 11.00 28.64
C GLU A 191 -8.83 11.88 27.52
N ALA A 192 -9.50 12.98 27.90
CA ALA A 192 -9.89 14.03 26.98
C ALA A 192 -8.62 14.59 26.30
N LEU A 193 -8.42 14.24 25.03
CA LEU A 193 -7.26 14.69 24.26
C LEU A 193 -7.31 16.21 24.14
N GLU A 194 -6.36 16.90 24.76
CA GLU A 194 -6.23 18.36 24.63
C GLU A 194 -5.86 18.70 23.18
N LEU A 195 -6.85 19.12 22.41
CA LEU A 195 -6.67 19.46 21.00
C LEU A 195 -5.74 20.66 20.88
N ASN A 196 -4.63 20.44 20.19
CA ASN A 196 -3.64 21.46 19.86
C ASN A 196 -3.16 21.25 18.41
N PRO A 197 -4.07 21.24 17.41
CA PRO A 197 -3.68 21.07 16.02
C PRO A 197 -2.91 22.31 15.53
N ARG A 198 -1.99 22.11 14.57
CA ARG A 198 -1.31 23.24 13.92
C ARG A 198 -2.24 24.03 13.00
N VAL A 199 -3.29 23.41 12.49
CA VAL A 199 -4.30 24.09 11.70
C VAL A 199 -5.40 24.59 12.62
N THR A 200 -5.70 25.87 12.53
CA THR A 200 -6.82 26.50 13.26
C THR A 200 -7.57 27.44 12.32
N HIS A 201 -8.73 27.94 12.74
CA HIS A 201 -9.41 29.03 12.02
C HIS A 201 -9.93 30.08 12.99
N SER A 202 -9.95 31.33 12.53
CA SER A 202 -10.56 32.47 13.22
C SER A 202 -11.06 33.47 12.18
N ASP A 203 -12.20 34.11 12.46
CA ASP A 203 -12.78 35.17 11.61
C ASP A 203 -12.93 34.76 10.12
N GLY A 204 -13.23 33.48 9.87
CA GLY A 204 -13.40 32.93 8.52
C GLY A 204 -12.11 32.69 7.73
N VAL A 205 -10.94 32.77 8.38
CA VAL A 205 -9.62 32.49 7.80
C VAL A 205 -9.03 31.25 8.47
N VAL A 206 -8.48 30.34 7.65
CA VAL A 206 -7.75 29.16 8.11
C VAL A 206 -6.26 29.47 8.17
N TYR A 207 -5.64 29.11 9.28
CA TYR A 207 -4.23 29.31 9.56
C TYR A 207 -3.52 27.96 9.71
N TYR A 208 -2.31 27.86 9.19
CA TYR A 208 -1.35 26.81 9.57
C TYR A 208 -0.30 27.49 10.44
N LYS A 209 -0.30 27.16 11.74
CA LYS A 209 0.32 27.97 12.79
C LYS A 209 -0.21 29.41 12.72
N ASP A 210 0.66 30.38 12.50
CA ASP A 210 0.32 31.79 12.40
C ASP A 210 0.15 32.27 10.94
N GLU A 211 0.35 31.40 9.94
CA GLU A 211 0.29 31.78 8.53
C GLU A 211 -1.10 31.52 7.92
N PRO A 212 -1.75 32.54 7.30
CA PRO A 212 -3.04 32.35 6.66
C PRO A 212 -2.90 31.51 5.38
N VAL A 213 -3.59 30.37 5.34
CA VAL A 213 -3.52 29.41 4.23
C VAL A 213 -4.74 29.46 3.32
N ASP A 214 -5.95 29.58 3.85
CA ASP A 214 -7.18 29.61 3.06
C ASP A 214 -8.30 30.38 3.77
N ARG A 215 -9.44 30.54 3.10
CA ARG A 215 -10.70 30.91 3.75
C ARG A 215 -11.34 29.66 4.33
N TYR A 216 -12.02 29.77 5.47
CA TYR A 216 -12.78 28.66 6.04
C TYR A 216 -13.97 28.32 5.13
N ARG A 217 -14.14 27.03 4.83
CA ARG A 217 -15.13 26.53 3.85
C ARG A 217 -16.24 25.69 4.47
N GLY A 218 -16.19 25.46 5.78
CA GLY A 218 -17.17 24.67 6.53
C GLY A 218 -16.55 23.54 7.32
N HIS A 219 -15.38 23.04 6.91
CA HIS A 219 -14.67 21.98 7.61
C HIS A 219 -13.18 22.30 7.78
N LEU A 220 -12.59 21.78 8.85
CA LEU A 220 -11.15 21.79 9.09
C LEU A 220 -10.64 20.34 9.15
N TYR A 221 -10.38 19.73 8.00
CA TYR A 221 -9.95 18.33 7.96
C TYR A 221 -8.44 18.17 7.91
N GLY A 222 -7.97 17.05 8.46
CA GLY A 222 -6.63 16.52 8.25
C GLY A 222 -6.67 15.03 7.92
N LEU A 223 -5.55 14.51 7.41
CA LEU A 223 -5.38 13.08 7.14
C LEU A 223 -4.24 12.52 7.97
N ALA A 224 -4.46 11.41 8.66
CA ALA A 224 -3.40 10.60 9.25
C ALA A 224 -3.27 9.30 8.45
N ILE A 225 -2.09 9.05 7.89
CA ILE A 225 -1.86 7.97 6.92
C ILE A 225 -0.72 7.10 7.42
N ASP A 226 -0.98 5.80 7.56
CA ASP A 226 0.02 4.77 7.79
C ASP A 226 0.28 4.01 6.47
N ILE A 227 1.52 4.03 6.01
CA ILE A 227 1.97 3.38 4.78
C ILE A 227 2.77 2.13 5.17
N GLY A 228 2.04 1.05 5.46
CA GLY A 228 2.64 -0.26 5.68
C GLY A 228 3.09 -0.92 4.38
N THR A 229 3.95 -1.94 4.48
CA THR A 229 4.43 -2.69 3.32
C THR A 229 3.28 -3.36 2.58
N THR A 230 2.37 -4.02 3.29
CA THR A 230 1.24 -4.74 2.68
C THR A 230 -0.03 -3.90 2.60
N THR A 231 -0.28 -3.02 3.58
CA THR A 231 -1.53 -2.25 3.66
C THR A 231 -1.26 -0.78 3.93
N VAL A 232 -2.07 0.09 3.33
CA VAL A 232 -2.14 1.51 3.63
C VAL A 232 -3.44 1.81 4.36
N VAL A 233 -3.38 2.59 5.44
CA VAL A 233 -4.55 3.02 6.23
C VAL A 233 -4.57 4.54 6.30
N ALA A 234 -5.73 5.16 6.11
CA ALA A 234 -5.90 6.60 6.16
C ALA A 234 -7.13 7.00 6.98
N ASN A 235 -6.92 7.79 8.03
CA ASN A 235 -7.98 8.42 8.82
C ASN A 235 -8.21 9.85 8.37
N LEU A 236 -9.44 10.17 7.97
CA LEU A 236 -9.92 11.55 7.83
C LEU A 236 -10.35 12.02 9.21
N VAL A 237 -9.76 13.11 9.68
CA VAL A 237 -9.94 13.62 11.05
C VAL A 237 -10.43 15.04 11.00
N ASP A 238 -11.46 15.35 11.78
CA ASP A 238 -11.92 16.71 12.05
C ASP A 238 -10.99 17.34 13.09
N LEU A 239 -10.25 18.36 12.68
CA LEU A 239 -9.26 19.03 13.53
C LEU A 239 -9.92 19.94 14.57
N GLU A 240 -11.20 20.28 14.45
CA GLU A 240 -11.91 21.12 15.41
C GLU A 240 -12.34 20.34 16.65
N ASN A 241 -12.71 19.07 16.47
CA ASN A 241 -13.23 18.22 17.55
C ASN A 241 -12.46 16.91 17.77
N GLY A 242 -11.44 16.63 16.94
CA GLY A 242 -10.58 15.46 17.05
C GLY A 242 -11.20 14.15 16.57
N LYS A 243 -12.44 14.14 16.07
CA LYS A 243 -13.13 12.91 15.70
C LYS A 243 -12.67 12.42 14.33
N THR A 244 -12.46 11.11 14.23
CA THR A 244 -12.30 10.43 12.94
C THR A 244 -13.63 10.42 12.19
N VAL A 245 -13.67 11.11 11.06
CA VAL A 245 -14.83 11.21 10.16
C VAL A 245 -15.00 9.94 9.33
N SER A 246 -13.88 9.39 8.85
CA SER A 246 -13.86 8.18 8.04
C SER A 246 -12.51 7.50 8.11
N VAL A 247 -12.51 6.18 7.97
CA VAL A 247 -11.29 5.39 7.79
C VAL A 247 -11.33 4.74 6.41
N SER A 248 -10.21 4.78 5.71
CA SER A 248 -9.95 3.98 4.51
C SER A 248 -8.77 3.03 4.76
N SER A 249 -8.86 1.83 4.20
CA SER A 249 -7.79 0.85 4.21
C SER A 249 -7.77 0.08 2.89
N PHE A 250 -6.59 -0.09 2.31
CA PHE A 250 -6.42 -0.76 1.03
C PHE A 250 -5.03 -1.39 0.92
N GLU A 251 -4.93 -2.47 0.16
CA GLU A 251 -3.64 -3.12 -0.13
C GLU A 251 -2.65 -2.11 -0.75
N ASN A 252 -1.40 -2.15 -0.30
CA ASN A 252 -0.38 -1.24 -0.80
C ASN A 252 -0.10 -1.54 -2.27
N PRO A 253 -0.38 -0.60 -3.19
CA PRO A 253 -0.32 -0.87 -4.62
C PRO A 253 1.12 -0.95 -5.13
N GLN A 254 2.13 -0.89 -4.26
CA GLN A 254 3.54 -1.11 -4.56
C GLN A 254 3.92 -2.60 -4.65
N ARG A 255 2.98 -3.51 -4.36
CA ARG A 255 3.22 -4.97 -4.38
C ARG A 255 3.79 -5.48 -5.71
N PHE A 256 3.51 -4.83 -6.85
CA PHE A 256 4.10 -5.20 -8.15
C PHE A 256 5.62 -5.03 -8.22
N GLY A 257 6.20 -4.17 -7.38
CA GLY A 257 7.66 -4.01 -7.28
C GLY A 257 8.28 -4.80 -6.13
N GLY A 258 7.51 -5.62 -5.42
CA GLY A 258 8.02 -6.50 -4.36
C GLY A 258 7.03 -6.73 -3.22
N SER A 259 7.04 -7.96 -2.70
CA SER A 259 6.28 -8.35 -1.50
C SER A 259 6.89 -7.87 -0.19
N ASP A 260 8.17 -7.47 -0.19
CA ASP A 260 8.89 -6.96 0.97
C ASP A 260 9.70 -5.69 0.65
N ILE A 261 10.28 -5.10 1.69
CA ILE A 261 11.07 -3.86 1.62
C ILE A 261 12.30 -4.00 0.72
N MET A 262 13.02 -5.12 0.81
CA MET A 262 14.30 -5.30 0.08
C MET A 262 14.06 -5.43 -1.41
N ASN A 263 13.04 -6.19 -1.80
CA ASN A 263 12.61 -6.31 -3.18
C ASN A 263 12.16 -4.95 -3.74
N ARG A 264 11.44 -4.14 -2.95
CA ARG A 264 11.04 -2.79 -3.35
C ARG A 264 12.23 -1.84 -3.51
N ILE A 265 13.22 -1.90 -2.63
CA ILE A 265 14.45 -1.10 -2.76
C ILE A 265 15.18 -1.47 -4.05
N SER A 266 15.36 -2.77 -4.30
CA SER A 266 16.00 -3.24 -5.54
C SER A 266 15.22 -2.83 -6.78
N TYR A 267 13.89 -2.90 -6.73
CA TYR A 267 13.02 -2.51 -7.82
C TYR A 267 13.09 -1.00 -8.11
N ASP A 268 13.04 -0.15 -7.07
CA ASP A 268 13.13 1.31 -7.22
C ASP A 268 14.49 1.75 -7.78
N GLY A 269 15.55 0.95 -7.57
CA GLY A 269 16.85 1.19 -8.18
C GLY A 269 16.84 1.06 -9.71
N GLU A 270 16.00 0.18 -10.25
CA GLU A 270 15.86 -0.06 -11.70
C GLU A 270 14.75 0.80 -12.32
N PHE A 271 13.61 0.93 -11.64
CA PHE A 271 12.41 1.62 -12.10
C PHE A 271 12.03 2.76 -11.14
N GLN A 272 12.96 3.71 -10.98
CA GLN A 272 12.87 4.78 -10.00
C GLN A 272 11.56 5.58 -10.11
N GLY A 273 10.82 5.64 -9.00
CA GLY A 273 9.61 6.45 -8.88
C GLY A 273 8.31 5.80 -9.36
N GLU A 274 8.34 4.59 -9.95
CA GLU A 274 7.13 3.86 -10.33
C GLU A 274 6.33 3.41 -9.09
N LEU A 275 7.01 2.87 -8.07
CA LEU A 275 6.39 2.54 -6.78
C LEU A 275 5.69 3.74 -6.15
N ARG A 276 6.36 4.90 -6.19
CA ARG A 276 5.80 6.14 -5.66
C ARG A 276 4.59 6.60 -6.47
N ARG A 277 4.66 6.54 -7.80
CA ARG A 277 3.56 6.94 -8.68
C ARG A 277 2.29 6.15 -8.37
N SER A 278 2.43 4.83 -8.26
CA SER A 278 1.33 3.93 -7.89
C SER A 278 0.72 4.29 -6.52
N LEU A 279 1.56 4.48 -5.49
CA LEU A 279 1.12 4.86 -4.14
C LEU A 279 0.36 6.21 -4.13
N ILE A 280 0.90 7.24 -4.79
CA ILE A 280 0.27 8.57 -4.86
C ILE A 280 -1.05 8.53 -5.64
N ALA A 281 -1.14 7.72 -6.70
CA ALA A 281 -2.37 7.54 -7.47
C ALA A 281 -3.48 6.89 -6.62
N ALA A 282 -3.14 5.85 -5.86
CA ALA A 282 -4.08 5.20 -4.94
C ALA A 282 -4.55 6.16 -3.84
N LEU A 283 -3.63 6.84 -3.15
CA LEU A 283 -3.97 7.83 -2.12
C LEU A 283 -4.87 8.95 -2.65
N ASN A 284 -4.59 9.46 -3.86
CA ASN A 284 -5.43 10.48 -4.49
C ASN A 284 -6.83 9.97 -4.82
N SER A 285 -6.95 8.68 -5.19
CA SER A 285 -8.24 8.05 -5.45
C SER A 285 -9.04 7.92 -4.14
N GLU A 286 -8.40 7.50 -3.05
CA GLU A 286 -9.02 7.45 -1.71
C GLU A 286 -9.51 8.83 -1.26
N ILE A 287 -8.69 9.88 -1.43
CA ILE A 287 -9.07 11.23 -1.04
C ILE A 287 -10.31 11.70 -1.81
N MET A 288 -10.37 11.44 -3.13
CA MET A 288 -11.54 11.81 -3.93
C MET A 288 -12.79 11.05 -3.51
N GLU A 289 -12.66 9.76 -3.21
CA GLU A 289 -13.77 8.94 -2.71
C GLU A 289 -14.28 9.42 -1.34
N MET A 290 -13.38 9.81 -0.44
CA MET A 290 -13.75 10.45 0.84
C MET A 290 -14.48 11.77 0.61
N CYS A 291 -14.00 12.62 -0.31
CA CYS A 291 -14.64 13.89 -0.66
C CYS A 291 -16.08 13.68 -1.16
N GLU A 292 -16.29 12.70 -2.04
CA GLU A 292 -17.61 12.35 -2.59
C GLU A 292 -18.53 11.80 -1.50
N ARG A 293 -18.04 10.85 -0.69
CA ARG A 293 -18.82 10.19 0.36
C ARG A 293 -19.25 11.14 1.48
N HIS A 294 -18.39 12.06 1.86
CA HIS A 294 -18.63 13.01 2.97
C HIS A 294 -19.01 14.42 2.50
N ASN A 295 -19.20 14.62 1.19
CA ASN A 295 -19.65 15.86 0.58
C ASN A 295 -18.84 17.10 0.99
N PHE A 296 -17.52 17.01 0.85
CA PHE A 296 -16.59 18.11 1.09
C PHE A 296 -15.62 18.26 -0.09
N VAL A 297 -14.94 19.39 -0.23
CA VAL A 297 -13.95 19.59 -1.30
C VAL A 297 -12.54 19.33 -0.77
N ARG A 298 -11.66 18.74 -1.59
CA ARG A 298 -10.28 18.42 -1.19
C ARG A 298 -9.47 19.59 -0.60
N GLN A 299 -9.84 20.84 -0.87
CA GLN A 299 -9.24 22.03 -0.29
C GLN A 299 -9.52 22.22 1.21
N GLU A 300 -10.46 21.47 1.76
CA GLU A 300 -10.77 21.43 3.20
C GLU A 300 -9.85 20.49 3.99
N ILE A 301 -8.94 19.78 3.31
CA ILE A 301 -7.87 19.00 3.94
C ILE A 301 -6.62 19.88 4.05
N TYR A 302 -6.30 20.33 5.27
CA TYR A 302 -5.32 21.38 5.56
C TYR A 302 -3.98 20.87 6.11
N GLU A 303 -3.92 19.65 6.65
CA GLU A 303 -2.68 19.01 7.06
C GLU A 303 -2.76 17.49 6.87
N ILE A 304 -1.62 16.87 6.56
CA ILE A 304 -1.50 15.42 6.42
C ILE A 304 -0.31 14.97 7.27
N VAL A 305 -0.51 13.97 8.13
CA VAL A 305 0.56 13.24 8.80
C VAL A 305 0.70 11.88 8.13
N VAL A 306 1.91 11.53 7.72
CA VAL A 306 2.25 10.25 7.09
C VAL A 306 3.26 9.52 7.95
N VAL A 307 3.04 8.24 8.20
CA VAL A 307 3.95 7.35 8.91
C VAL A 307 4.12 6.05 8.13
N GLY A 308 5.11 5.25 8.52
CA GLY A 308 5.49 4.02 7.85
C GLY A 308 6.96 3.74 8.12
N ASN A 309 7.38 2.51 7.81
CA ASN A 309 8.78 2.13 7.95
C ASN A 309 9.66 3.04 7.07
N THR A 310 10.96 3.06 7.36
CA THR A 310 11.91 3.98 6.73
C THR A 310 11.80 4.01 5.21
N THR A 311 11.69 2.86 4.56
CA THR A 311 11.59 2.75 3.11
C THR A 311 10.26 3.29 2.58
N MET A 312 9.14 2.91 3.18
CA MET A 312 7.81 3.38 2.72
C MET A 312 7.67 4.89 2.84
N ARG A 313 8.13 5.45 3.96
CA ARG A 313 8.17 6.88 4.18
C ARG A 313 9.06 7.59 3.15
N ASP A 314 10.26 7.09 2.93
CA ASP A 314 11.23 7.73 2.05
C ASP A 314 10.79 7.68 0.58
N ILE A 315 10.21 6.56 0.11
CA ILE A 315 9.57 6.48 -1.21
C ILE A 315 8.48 7.55 -1.35
N PHE A 316 7.59 7.68 -0.35
CA PHE A 316 6.52 8.69 -0.39
C PHE A 316 7.10 10.12 -0.55
N PHE A 317 8.14 10.45 0.22
CA PHE A 317 8.84 11.74 0.22
C PHE A 317 9.84 11.94 -0.92
N LYS A 318 9.87 11.07 -1.94
CA LYS A 318 10.80 11.16 -3.09
C LYS A 318 12.28 11.08 -2.70
N GLN A 319 12.58 10.40 -1.59
CA GLN A 319 13.96 10.16 -1.18
C GLN A 319 14.49 8.91 -1.86
N ASP A 320 15.79 8.90 -2.14
CA ASP A 320 16.47 7.70 -2.62
C ASP A 320 16.57 6.67 -1.49
N VAL A 321 16.17 5.43 -1.79
CA VAL A 321 16.08 4.34 -0.80
C VAL A 321 17.20 3.31 -0.92
N GLN A 322 18.10 3.44 -1.90
CA GLN A 322 19.16 2.45 -2.13
C GLN A 322 20.06 2.24 -0.91
N SER A 323 20.37 3.32 -0.17
CA SER A 323 21.21 3.25 1.04
C SER A 323 20.58 2.45 2.18
N ILE A 324 19.26 2.28 2.19
CA ILE A 324 18.55 1.46 3.18
C ILE A 324 18.79 -0.04 2.91
N GLY A 325 19.00 -0.43 1.65
CA GLY A 325 19.24 -1.82 1.25
C GLY A 325 20.71 -2.26 1.30
N GLN A 326 21.63 -1.35 1.64
CA GLN A 326 23.06 -1.61 1.64
C GLN A 326 23.68 -1.21 2.98
N LYS A 327 24.58 -2.03 3.52
CA LYS A 327 25.28 -1.74 4.77
C LYS A 327 25.87 -0.32 4.72
N PRO A 328 25.56 0.57 5.68
CA PRO A 328 25.04 0.30 7.02
C PRO A 328 23.50 0.30 7.20
N TYR A 329 22.73 0.09 6.13
CA TYR A 329 21.26 -0.07 6.10
C TYR A 329 20.51 1.12 6.66
N LYS A 330 20.82 2.32 6.16
CA LYS A 330 20.37 3.60 6.73
C LYS A 330 19.85 4.51 5.64
N SER A 331 18.80 5.27 5.95
CA SER A 331 18.29 6.30 5.03
C SER A 331 19.32 7.41 4.85
N LEU A 332 19.34 8.05 3.67
CA LEU A 332 20.13 9.28 3.46
C LEU A 332 19.77 10.37 4.48
N ILE A 333 18.49 10.45 4.86
CA ILE A 333 18.01 11.38 5.90
C ILE A 333 18.64 11.08 7.26
N GLU A 334 18.81 9.80 7.56
CA GLU A 334 19.44 9.32 8.78
C GLU A 334 20.95 9.55 8.78
N HIS A 335 21.60 9.38 7.62
CA HIS A 335 23.00 9.73 7.42
C HIS A 335 23.24 11.22 7.65
N GLU A 336 22.46 12.09 7.00
CA GLU A 336 22.58 13.54 7.17
C GLU A 336 22.34 13.97 8.63
N TYR A 337 21.43 13.30 9.35
CA TYR A 337 21.22 13.57 10.76
C TYR A 337 22.45 13.19 11.60
N ARG A 338 23.02 12.00 11.40
CA ARG A 338 24.22 11.56 12.12
C ARG A 338 25.46 12.39 11.81
N ASP A 339 25.57 12.87 10.57
CA ASP A 339 26.66 13.74 10.13
C ASP A 339 26.48 15.20 10.60
N GLY A 340 25.38 15.51 11.30
CA GLY A 340 25.09 16.84 11.82
C GLY A 340 24.67 17.86 10.75
N ILE A 341 24.36 17.39 9.53
CA ILE A 341 23.89 18.21 8.41
C ILE A 341 22.45 18.68 8.66
N ARG A 342 21.65 17.87 9.36
CA ARG A 342 20.27 18.20 9.78
C ARG A 342 20.04 17.88 11.26
N SER A 343 19.06 18.55 11.86
CA SER A 343 18.76 18.45 13.29
C SER A 343 17.72 17.38 13.66
N THR A 344 17.00 16.85 12.68
CA THR A 344 15.98 15.79 12.83
C THR A 344 15.87 14.96 11.56
N THR A 345 15.38 13.74 11.70
CA THR A 345 15.03 12.84 10.59
C THR A 345 13.57 12.96 10.17
N SER A 346 12.77 13.83 10.80
CA SER A 346 11.41 14.12 10.34
C SER A 346 11.43 14.87 9.01
N LEU A 347 10.36 14.69 8.23
CA LEU A 347 10.23 15.30 6.92
C LEU A 347 8.96 16.14 6.85
N THR A 348 9.03 17.24 6.12
CA THR A 348 7.89 18.13 5.91
C THR A 348 7.93 18.66 4.48
N GLU A 349 6.82 18.55 3.76
CA GLU A 349 6.73 19.07 2.40
C GLU A 349 5.28 19.46 2.04
N LYS A 350 5.11 20.35 1.07
CA LYS A 350 3.79 20.77 0.56
C LYS A 350 3.14 19.65 -0.23
N THR A 351 1.84 19.47 -0.05
CA THR A 351 1.00 18.52 -0.81
C THR A 351 1.22 18.64 -2.32
N ARG A 352 1.28 19.87 -2.85
CA ARG A 352 1.54 20.15 -4.28
C ARG A 352 2.86 19.57 -4.79
N ARG A 353 3.93 19.61 -3.99
CA ARG A 353 5.24 19.06 -4.39
C ARG A 353 5.26 17.54 -4.32
N LEU A 354 4.43 16.95 -3.48
CA LEU A 354 4.23 15.50 -3.38
C LEU A 354 3.14 14.99 -4.35
N GLY A 355 2.40 15.85 -5.03
CA GLY A 355 1.32 15.43 -5.94
C GLY A 355 0.09 14.87 -5.22
N ILE A 356 -0.07 15.18 -3.92
CA ILE A 356 -1.27 14.82 -3.15
C ILE A 356 -2.38 15.83 -3.43
N ARG A 357 -3.58 15.32 -3.76
CA ARG A 357 -4.78 16.11 -4.08
C ARG A 357 -5.52 16.53 -2.81
N ALA A 358 -4.91 17.42 -2.04
CA ALA A 358 -5.52 18.10 -0.89
C ALA A 358 -5.47 19.63 -1.09
N ASN A 359 -5.57 20.44 -0.02
CA ASN A 359 -5.32 21.88 -0.15
C ASN A 359 -3.89 22.12 -0.68
N PRO A 360 -3.68 22.92 -1.74
CA PRO A 360 -2.35 23.15 -2.32
C PRO A 360 -1.32 23.78 -1.37
N LYS A 361 -1.78 24.41 -0.28
CA LYS A 361 -0.93 24.99 0.77
C LYS A 361 -0.84 24.11 2.03
N ALA A 362 -1.56 22.99 2.07
CA ALA A 362 -1.43 22.04 3.16
C ALA A 362 -0.01 21.47 3.23
N MET A 363 0.41 21.22 4.46
CA MET A 363 1.68 20.58 4.76
C MET A 363 1.47 19.09 4.97
N VAL A 364 2.41 18.30 4.48
CA VAL A 364 2.54 16.89 4.77
C VAL A 364 3.74 16.72 5.70
N TYR A 365 3.52 16.14 6.87
CA TYR A 365 4.54 15.87 7.88
C TYR A 365 4.71 14.36 8.05
N SER A 366 5.94 13.90 8.26
CA SER A 366 6.19 12.57 8.82
C SER A 366 7.03 12.67 10.07
N LEU A 367 6.75 11.77 11.01
CA LEU A 367 7.52 11.59 12.22
C LEU A 367 9.00 11.23 11.91
N PRO A 368 9.92 11.48 12.86
CA PRO A 368 11.32 11.10 12.72
C PRO A 368 11.50 9.58 12.67
N LEU A 369 12.59 9.14 12.04
CA LEU A 369 13.08 7.75 12.12
C LEU A 369 13.69 7.48 13.49
N ILE A 370 13.55 6.24 13.95
CA ILE A 370 14.33 5.71 15.07
C ILE A 370 15.74 5.33 14.57
N ALA A 371 15.84 4.31 13.71
CA ALA A 371 17.09 3.92 13.07
C ALA A 371 16.88 2.84 12.01
N SER A 372 17.69 2.86 10.95
CA SER A 372 17.73 1.81 9.93
C SER A 372 16.34 1.46 9.38
N HIS A 373 15.82 0.27 9.68
CA HIS A 373 14.48 -0.16 9.24
C HIS A 373 13.36 0.21 10.22
N VAL A 374 13.70 0.60 11.46
CA VAL A 374 12.74 1.06 12.48
C VAL A 374 12.33 2.51 12.17
N GLY A 375 11.12 2.64 11.61
CA GLY A 375 10.67 3.86 10.95
C GLY A 375 9.82 4.79 11.80
N ALA A 376 9.07 5.62 11.08
CA ALA A 376 8.18 6.64 11.64
C ALA A 376 6.84 6.04 12.15
N ASP A 377 6.49 4.86 11.67
CA ASP A 377 5.43 3.99 12.19
C ASP A 377 5.67 3.62 13.64
N VAL A 378 6.83 3.05 13.98
CA VAL A 378 7.15 2.70 15.37
C VAL A 378 7.24 3.93 16.27
N ALA A 379 7.76 5.05 15.75
CA ALA A 379 7.73 6.31 16.47
C ALA A 379 6.29 6.78 16.77
N ALA A 380 5.34 6.49 15.88
CA ALA A 380 3.92 6.75 16.08
C ALA A 380 3.31 5.78 17.09
N ASP A 381 3.64 4.49 17.04
CA ASP A 381 3.21 3.49 18.03
C ASP A 381 3.55 3.91 19.45
N LEU A 382 4.78 4.40 19.64
CA LEU A 382 5.27 4.93 20.91
C LEU A 382 4.47 6.15 21.41
N ILE A 383 3.95 6.96 20.50
CA ILE A 383 3.02 8.05 20.84
C ILE A 383 1.63 7.51 21.20
N ALA A 384 1.16 6.47 20.50
CA ALA A 384 -0.15 5.86 20.76
C ALA A 384 -0.21 5.21 22.15
N VAL A 385 0.89 4.60 22.62
CA VAL A 385 1.00 4.01 23.98
C VAL A 385 1.49 5.00 25.04
N ASP A 386 1.69 6.27 24.66
CA ASP A 386 2.19 7.34 25.53
C ASP A 386 3.46 6.95 26.32
N ILE A 387 4.45 6.37 25.63
CA ILE A 387 5.69 5.85 26.25
C ILE A 387 6.41 6.90 27.12
N ALA A 388 6.34 8.16 26.71
CA ALA A 388 7.03 9.27 27.37
C ALA A 388 6.49 9.58 28.78
N SER A 389 5.32 9.05 29.13
CA SER A 389 4.71 9.19 30.45
C SER A 389 4.80 7.89 31.28
N GLN A 390 5.42 6.83 30.76
CA GLN A 390 5.53 5.54 31.45
C GLN A 390 6.80 5.51 32.32
N ASP A 391 6.63 5.34 33.63
CA ASP A 391 7.76 5.07 34.54
C ASP A 391 8.16 3.59 34.55
N GLU A 392 7.16 2.72 34.40
CA GLU A 392 7.32 1.27 34.40
C GLU A 392 7.86 0.75 33.06
N VAL A 393 8.52 -0.40 33.09
CA VAL A 393 9.03 -1.04 31.86
C VAL A 393 7.87 -1.69 31.12
N ILE A 394 7.66 -1.23 29.89
CA ILE A 394 6.71 -1.80 28.94
C ILE A 394 7.45 -2.41 27.75
N MET A 395 6.74 -3.27 27.02
CA MET A 395 7.17 -3.84 25.76
C MET A 395 6.15 -3.50 24.68
N LEU A 396 6.61 -3.11 23.51
CA LEU A 396 5.79 -2.94 22.32
C LEU A 396 6.29 -3.90 21.25
N VAL A 397 5.37 -4.63 20.63
CA VAL A 397 5.64 -5.52 19.50
C VAL A 397 4.64 -5.17 18.40
N ASP A 398 5.11 -4.52 17.33
CA ASP A 398 4.31 -4.30 16.12
C ASP A 398 4.57 -5.44 15.15
N VAL A 399 3.52 -6.20 14.84
CA VAL A 399 3.60 -7.38 13.99
C VAL A 399 3.04 -7.06 12.60
N GLY A 400 3.95 -6.91 11.63
CA GLY A 400 3.65 -6.89 10.21
C GLY A 400 4.63 -7.77 9.43
N THR A 401 5.00 -7.30 8.23
CA THR A 401 5.93 -8.03 7.34
C THR A 401 7.31 -8.12 7.96
N ASN A 402 7.67 -7.05 8.67
CA ASN A 402 8.69 -7.07 9.68
C ASN A 402 8.01 -7.01 11.04
N THR A 403 8.73 -7.43 12.08
CA THR A 403 8.28 -7.25 13.45
C THR A 403 9.19 -6.25 14.14
N GLU A 404 8.65 -5.14 14.59
CA GLU A 404 9.37 -4.13 15.33
C GLU A 404 9.12 -4.31 16.83
N VAL A 405 10.20 -4.32 17.60
CA VAL A 405 10.15 -4.54 19.04
C VAL A 405 10.77 -3.34 19.74
N VAL A 406 10.08 -2.81 20.74
CA VAL A 406 10.61 -1.79 21.66
C VAL A 406 10.42 -2.26 23.10
N VAL A 407 11.46 -2.19 23.92
CA VAL A 407 11.37 -2.40 25.38
C VAL A 407 11.91 -1.15 26.07
N GLY A 408 11.15 -0.64 27.03
CA GLY A 408 11.60 0.52 27.80
C GLY A 408 10.52 1.27 28.56
N ASN A 409 10.88 2.48 28.95
CA ASN A 409 10.05 3.45 29.65
C ASN A 409 10.48 4.87 29.23
N ALA A 410 9.97 5.91 29.88
CA ALA A 410 10.29 7.30 29.58
C ALA A 410 11.79 7.64 29.67
N ASN A 411 12.58 6.88 30.44
CA ASN A 411 13.99 7.15 30.70
C ASN A 411 14.95 6.42 29.75
N ARG A 412 14.63 5.19 29.36
CA ARG A 412 15.46 4.37 28.46
C ARG A 412 14.56 3.50 27.59
N MET A 413 14.87 3.46 26.29
CA MET A 413 14.21 2.61 25.31
C MET A 413 15.23 1.91 24.44
N VAL A 414 14.96 0.65 24.12
CA VAL A 414 15.75 -0.17 23.21
C VAL A 414 14.82 -0.71 22.12
N ALA A 415 15.21 -0.57 20.86
CA ALA A 415 14.40 -0.98 19.72
C ALA A 415 15.19 -1.87 18.74
N ALA A 416 14.47 -2.74 18.04
CA ALA A 416 15.00 -3.51 16.92
C ALA A 416 13.92 -3.80 15.89
N SER A 417 14.33 -4.01 14.64
CA SER A 417 13.49 -4.51 13.55
C SER A 417 13.86 -5.95 13.21
N CYS A 418 12.87 -6.82 13.11
CA CYS A 418 13.03 -8.24 12.82
C CYS A 418 12.53 -8.54 11.40
N PRO A 419 13.38 -9.05 10.49
CA PRO A 419 12.95 -9.41 9.14
C PRO A 419 12.21 -10.76 9.17
N ALA A 420 10.99 -10.78 9.69
CA ALA A 420 10.15 -11.97 9.76
C ALA A 420 9.68 -12.44 8.37
N GLY A 421 9.51 -11.51 7.45
CA GLY A 421 8.94 -11.77 6.13
C GLY A 421 7.43 -12.03 6.19
N PRO A 422 6.78 -12.17 5.03
CA PRO A 422 5.32 -12.18 4.93
C PRO A 422 4.68 -13.53 5.29
N ALA A 423 5.40 -14.49 5.89
CA ALA A 423 4.89 -15.86 6.09
C ALA A 423 3.59 -15.91 6.91
N PHE A 424 3.52 -15.15 8.00
CA PHE A 424 2.29 -15.03 8.81
C PHE A 424 1.24 -14.10 8.19
N GLU A 425 1.56 -13.40 7.10
CA GLU A 425 0.59 -12.70 6.24
C GLU A 425 0.12 -13.59 5.06
N GLY A 426 0.58 -14.85 5.01
CA GLY A 426 0.26 -15.82 3.97
C GLY A 426 1.27 -15.90 2.83
N GLY A 427 2.30 -15.05 2.80
CA GLY A 427 3.33 -15.05 1.76
C GLY A 427 4.25 -16.27 1.85
N GLY A 428 4.41 -17.00 0.74
CA GLY A 428 5.29 -18.19 0.70
C GLY A 428 4.73 -19.42 1.43
N ILE A 429 3.42 -19.44 1.70
CA ILE A 429 2.68 -20.56 2.28
C ILE A 429 1.60 -20.98 1.28
N GLU A 430 1.51 -22.27 0.93
CA GLU A 430 0.69 -22.75 -0.21
C GLU A 430 -0.78 -22.34 -0.10
N TYR A 431 -1.38 -22.54 1.08
CA TYR A 431 -2.75 -22.10 1.40
C TYR A 431 -2.75 -20.93 2.38
N GLY A 432 -1.67 -20.15 2.45
CA GLY A 432 -1.62 -18.93 3.24
C GLY A 432 -2.31 -17.78 2.53
N MET A 433 -3.08 -16.99 3.26
CA MET A 433 -3.72 -15.80 2.70
C MET A 433 -3.87 -14.68 3.74
N PRO A 434 -3.99 -13.40 3.33
CA PRO A 434 -4.36 -12.35 4.27
C PRO A 434 -5.76 -12.58 4.86
N ALA A 435 -6.07 -11.86 5.94
CA ALA A 435 -7.34 -11.97 6.67
C ALA A 435 -8.53 -11.37 5.88
N TYR A 436 -8.99 -12.13 4.88
CA TYR A 436 -10.18 -11.87 4.08
C TYR A 436 -11.32 -12.83 4.45
N PRO A 437 -12.59 -12.54 4.10
CA PRO A 437 -13.68 -13.50 4.22
C PRO A 437 -13.30 -14.86 3.62
N GLY A 438 -13.56 -15.94 4.37
CA GLY A 438 -13.17 -17.31 4.00
C GLY A 438 -11.76 -17.71 4.43
N ALA A 439 -10.94 -16.81 4.98
CA ALA A 439 -9.69 -17.20 5.63
C ALA A 439 -9.97 -17.91 6.96
N ILE A 440 -9.28 -19.02 7.21
CA ILE A 440 -9.33 -19.77 8.47
C ILE A 440 -8.52 -19.00 9.52
N GLU A 441 -9.19 -18.56 10.58
CA GLU A 441 -8.61 -17.76 11.67
C GLU A 441 -8.29 -18.57 12.93
N SER A 442 -8.83 -19.78 13.04
CA SER A 442 -8.59 -20.68 14.16
C SER A 442 -8.78 -22.12 13.72
N VAL A 443 -7.91 -22.99 14.22
CA VAL A 443 -7.92 -24.43 13.96
C VAL A 443 -7.89 -25.15 15.31
N LYS A 444 -8.60 -26.26 15.44
CA LYS A 444 -8.58 -27.09 16.63
C LYS A 444 -8.65 -28.56 16.28
N TRP A 445 -7.70 -29.34 16.79
CA TRP A 445 -7.68 -30.79 16.62
C TRP A 445 -8.67 -31.45 17.60
N ASN A 446 -9.53 -32.33 17.08
CA ASN A 446 -10.51 -33.05 17.90
C ASN A 446 -10.15 -34.53 18.17
N GLY A 447 -8.98 -34.98 17.71
CA GLY A 447 -8.51 -36.37 17.83
C GLY A 447 -8.49 -37.12 16.51
N SER A 448 -9.31 -36.73 15.54
CA SER A 448 -9.37 -37.36 14.21
C SER A 448 -9.34 -36.36 13.05
N GLU A 449 -9.94 -35.19 13.23
CA GLU A 449 -10.08 -34.15 12.21
C GLU A 449 -9.82 -32.77 12.80
N PHE A 450 -9.63 -31.79 11.93
CA PHE A 450 -9.49 -30.39 12.30
C PHE A 450 -10.85 -29.70 12.22
N SER A 451 -11.31 -29.17 13.35
CA SER A 451 -12.37 -28.17 13.36
C SER A 451 -11.78 -26.78 13.14
N TYR A 452 -12.53 -25.88 12.49
CA TYR A 452 -12.02 -24.57 12.11
C TYR A 452 -13.09 -23.47 12.23
N LYS A 453 -12.63 -22.23 12.20
CA LYS A 453 -13.47 -21.03 12.04
C LYS A 453 -12.93 -20.19 10.89
N THR A 454 -13.83 -19.69 10.05
CA THR A 454 -13.51 -18.76 8.97
C THR A 454 -13.99 -17.36 9.28
N ILE A 455 -13.28 -16.38 8.75
CA ILE A 455 -13.70 -14.98 8.78
C ILE A 455 -15.02 -14.85 7.99
N ASP A 456 -15.99 -14.16 8.60
CA ASP A 456 -17.35 -13.94 8.11
C ASP A 456 -18.17 -15.20 7.82
N ALA A 457 -17.76 -16.35 8.39
CA ALA A 457 -18.43 -17.64 8.21
C ALA A 457 -18.60 -18.06 6.73
N GLU A 458 -17.70 -17.60 5.86
CA GLU A 458 -17.64 -17.97 4.45
C GLU A 458 -16.92 -19.31 4.23
N THR A 459 -17.01 -19.84 3.01
CA THR A 459 -16.33 -21.09 2.61
C THR A 459 -14.81 -20.95 2.75
N PRO A 460 -14.10 -21.92 3.36
CA PRO A 460 -12.66 -21.82 3.59
C PRO A 460 -11.88 -21.80 2.28
N GLN A 461 -10.96 -20.84 2.15
CA GLN A 461 -10.08 -20.67 0.99
C GLN A 461 -8.60 -20.83 1.32
N GLY A 462 -8.23 -20.65 2.59
CA GLY A 462 -6.85 -20.70 3.07
C GLY A 462 -6.76 -20.32 4.55
N LEU A 463 -5.56 -20.19 5.09
CA LEU A 463 -5.28 -19.83 6.48
C LEU A 463 -4.69 -18.43 6.55
N CYS A 464 -5.25 -17.57 7.40
CA CYS A 464 -4.60 -16.32 7.78
C CYS A 464 -3.61 -16.54 8.93
N GLY A 465 -2.82 -15.53 9.26
CA GLY A 465 -1.78 -15.63 10.30
C GLY A 465 -2.27 -16.24 11.62
N SER A 466 -3.50 -15.93 12.05
CA SER A 466 -4.04 -16.42 13.33
C SER A 466 -4.38 -17.90 13.23
N GLY A 467 -4.91 -18.33 12.08
CA GLY A 467 -5.11 -19.73 11.74
C GLY A 467 -3.79 -20.48 11.64
N LEU A 468 -2.74 -19.87 11.09
CA LEU A 468 -1.40 -20.47 11.00
C LEU A 468 -0.76 -20.66 12.38
N ILE A 469 -0.82 -19.66 13.27
CA ILE A 469 -0.36 -19.80 14.67
C ILE A 469 -1.16 -20.89 15.40
N SER A 470 -2.48 -20.85 15.27
CA SER A 470 -3.39 -21.81 15.92
C SER A 470 -3.11 -23.24 15.44
N LEU A 471 -2.91 -23.43 14.13
CA LEU A 471 -2.53 -24.71 13.53
C LEU A 471 -1.20 -25.22 14.09
N LEU A 472 -0.15 -24.39 14.10
CA LEU A 472 1.16 -24.79 14.61
C LEU A 472 1.07 -25.20 16.09
N ALA A 473 0.34 -24.44 16.91
CA ALA A 473 0.12 -24.77 18.32
C ALA A 473 -0.62 -26.10 18.47
N GLU A 474 -1.70 -26.33 17.73
CA GLU A 474 -2.45 -27.59 17.76
C GLU A 474 -1.60 -28.79 17.30
N LEU A 475 -0.82 -28.64 16.24
CA LEU A 475 0.08 -29.70 15.78
C LEU A 475 1.14 -30.04 16.84
N ARG A 476 1.63 -29.04 17.58
CA ARG A 476 2.61 -29.23 18.66
C ARG A 476 1.99 -29.84 19.91
N ARG A 477 0.81 -29.36 20.31
CA ARG A 477 0.06 -29.78 21.50
C ARG A 477 -0.42 -31.23 21.42
N ASN A 478 -0.71 -31.70 20.22
CA ASN A 478 -1.22 -33.06 19.96
C ASN A 478 -0.15 -34.01 19.38
N ASP A 479 1.14 -33.68 19.55
CA ASP A 479 2.29 -34.45 19.09
C ASP A 479 2.28 -34.83 17.60
N GLN A 480 1.50 -34.12 16.77
CA GLN A 480 1.47 -34.29 15.31
C GLN A 480 2.71 -33.71 14.63
N MET A 481 3.40 -32.82 15.32
CA MET A 481 4.64 -32.20 14.87
C MET A 481 5.60 -32.06 16.05
N SER A 482 6.88 -32.36 15.86
CA SER A 482 7.95 -32.16 16.85
C SER A 482 8.35 -30.67 16.97
N PRO A 483 9.12 -30.26 18.00
CA PRO A 483 9.64 -28.88 18.09
C PRO A 483 10.41 -28.42 16.84
N LYS A 484 11.02 -29.35 16.10
CA LYS A 484 11.81 -29.04 14.89
C LYS A 484 10.97 -28.99 13.61
N GLY A 485 9.63 -28.96 13.70
CA GLY A 485 8.75 -28.94 12.54
C GLY A 485 8.66 -30.27 11.78
N VAL A 486 9.16 -31.37 12.35
CA VAL A 486 9.03 -32.70 11.75
C VAL A 486 7.71 -33.35 12.17
N PHE A 487 6.89 -33.73 11.22
CA PHE A 487 5.61 -34.42 11.46
C PHE A 487 5.80 -35.79 12.13
N ALA A 488 4.80 -36.23 12.89
CA ALA A 488 4.81 -37.49 13.64
C ALA A 488 5.06 -38.69 12.73
N GLU A 489 4.31 -38.78 11.62
CA GLU A 489 4.60 -39.73 10.56
C GLU A 489 5.73 -39.21 9.68
N ARG A 490 6.97 -39.66 9.91
CA ARG A 490 8.17 -39.13 9.23
C ARG A 490 8.14 -39.19 7.70
N LYS A 491 7.37 -40.12 7.11
CA LYS A 491 7.20 -40.24 5.65
C LYS A 491 6.19 -39.26 5.10
N GLN A 492 5.27 -38.77 5.95
CA GLN A 492 4.29 -37.76 5.59
C GLN A 492 5.00 -36.42 5.35
N ARG A 493 4.73 -35.83 4.18
CA ARG A 493 5.24 -34.50 3.81
C ARG A 493 4.16 -33.42 3.84
N ILE A 494 2.89 -33.83 3.82
CA ILE A 494 1.72 -32.98 3.73
C ILE A 494 0.65 -33.54 4.68
N ILE A 495 0.09 -32.68 5.52
CA ILE A 495 -1.07 -32.96 6.35
C ILE A 495 -2.30 -32.42 5.62
N PRO A 496 -3.27 -33.27 5.25
CA PRO A 496 -4.54 -32.78 4.75
C PRO A 496 -5.32 -32.17 5.91
N LEU A 497 -5.55 -30.85 5.88
CA LEU A 497 -6.24 -30.15 6.95
C LEU A 497 -7.76 -30.26 6.77
N LEU A 498 -8.24 -29.85 5.60
CA LEU A 498 -9.65 -29.91 5.19
C LEU A 498 -9.71 -30.61 3.82
N PRO A 499 -9.71 -31.96 3.78
CA PRO A 499 -9.70 -32.74 2.53
C PRO A 499 -10.83 -32.37 1.56
N GLU A 500 -12.01 -32.06 2.09
CA GLU A 500 -13.20 -31.68 1.33
C GLU A 500 -13.05 -30.35 0.59
N HIS A 501 -12.12 -29.51 1.03
CA HIS A 501 -11.77 -28.22 0.40
C HIS A 501 -10.40 -28.25 -0.29
N GLY A 502 -9.68 -29.37 -0.24
CA GLY A 502 -8.33 -29.50 -0.79
C GLY A 502 -7.25 -28.72 -0.04
N ILE A 503 -7.55 -28.18 1.14
CA ILE A 503 -6.59 -27.37 1.92
C ILE A 503 -5.64 -28.29 2.67
N THR A 504 -4.34 -28.06 2.49
CA THR A 504 -3.28 -28.87 3.10
C THR A 504 -2.20 -28.02 3.77
N PHE A 505 -1.33 -28.68 4.52
CA PHE A 505 -0.18 -28.04 5.15
C PHE A 505 1.08 -28.91 4.99
N SER A 506 2.10 -28.35 4.37
CA SER A 506 3.32 -29.06 4.03
C SER A 506 4.44 -28.83 5.05
N ARG A 507 5.49 -29.66 4.99
CA ARG A 507 6.73 -29.42 5.74
C ARG A 507 7.49 -28.18 5.26
N GLU A 508 7.26 -27.76 4.03
CA GLU A 508 7.87 -26.53 3.49
C GLU A 508 7.20 -25.31 4.12
N ASP A 509 5.87 -25.30 4.20
CA ASP A 509 5.11 -24.27 4.93
C ASP A 509 5.58 -24.17 6.39
N ALA A 510 5.70 -25.31 7.08
CA ALA A 510 6.22 -25.36 8.45
C ALA A 510 7.65 -24.79 8.55
N SER A 511 8.52 -25.05 7.56
CA SER A 511 9.89 -24.53 7.53
C SER A 511 9.93 -23.01 7.28
N ASN A 512 9.04 -22.48 6.45
CA ASN A 512 8.94 -21.05 6.18
C ASN A 512 8.41 -20.31 7.42
N LEU A 513 7.38 -20.86 8.08
CA LEU A 513 6.85 -20.31 9.34
C LEU A 513 7.87 -20.37 10.48
N ALA A 514 8.68 -21.44 10.55
CA ALA A 514 9.75 -21.55 11.55
C ALA A 514 10.76 -20.41 11.44
N GLN A 515 11.18 -20.05 10.22
CA GLN A 515 12.14 -18.97 9.98
C GLN A 515 11.54 -17.59 10.33
N ALA A 516 10.30 -17.33 9.91
CA ALA A 516 9.61 -16.08 10.23
C ALA A 516 9.42 -15.91 11.75
N LYS A 517 9.02 -17.00 12.42
CA LYS A 517 8.90 -17.04 13.88
C LYS A 517 10.25 -16.84 14.57
N ALA A 518 11.32 -17.45 14.05
CA ALA A 518 12.67 -17.30 14.61
C ALA A 518 13.17 -15.86 14.55
N ALA A 519 12.89 -15.13 13.47
CA ALA A 519 13.23 -13.70 13.39
C ALA A 519 12.52 -12.90 14.49
N ASN A 520 11.22 -13.14 14.70
CA ASN A 520 10.45 -12.50 15.78
C ASN A 520 10.99 -12.87 17.17
N TYR A 521 11.28 -14.16 17.39
CA TYR A 521 11.91 -14.67 18.61
C TYR A 521 13.23 -13.93 18.91
N CYS A 522 14.11 -13.82 17.91
CA CYS A 522 15.42 -13.19 18.06
C CYS A 522 15.29 -11.75 18.51
N GLY A 523 14.43 -10.95 17.87
CA GLY A 523 14.29 -9.54 18.23
C GLY A 523 13.78 -9.34 19.65
N GLN A 524 12.70 -10.03 20.01
CA GLN A 524 12.14 -9.96 21.36
C GLN A 524 13.17 -10.40 22.40
N TYR A 525 13.81 -11.55 22.21
CA TYR A 525 14.80 -12.10 23.14
C TYR A 525 16.04 -11.19 23.28
N ILE A 526 16.60 -10.73 22.16
CA ILE A 526 17.81 -9.90 22.17
C ILE A 526 17.53 -8.53 22.80
N VAL A 527 16.39 -7.90 22.48
CA VAL A 527 16.02 -6.61 23.05
C VAL A 527 15.76 -6.73 24.56
N LEU A 528 15.02 -7.74 25.01
CA LEU A 528 14.81 -8.00 26.44
C LEU A 528 16.13 -8.25 27.19
N ARG A 529 16.99 -9.10 26.61
CA ARG A 529 18.32 -9.41 27.17
C ARG A 529 19.21 -8.18 27.26
N HIS A 530 19.24 -7.35 26.21
CA HIS A 530 20.05 -6.12 26.17
C HIS A 530 19.53 -5.03 27.10
N PHE A 531 18.21 -4.92 27.24
CA PHE A 531 17.60 -4.04 28.23
C PHE A 531 17.90 -4.53 29.65
N GLY A 532 17.96 -5.85 29.85
CA GLY A 532 18.16 -6.49 31.16
C GLY A 532 16.85 -6.77 31.89
N CYS A 533 15.76 -7.03 31.16
CA CYS A 533 14.43 -7.29 31.72
C CYS A 533 13.96 -8.70 31.35
N ALA A 534 13.50 -9.45 32.35
CA ALA A 534 12.83 -10.73 32.14
C ALA A 534 11.37 -10.50 31.70
N PRO A 535 10.78 -11.36 30.84
CA PRO A 535 9.39 -11.21 30.38
C PRO A 535 8.36 -11.02 31.50
N GLU A 536 8.57 -11.65 32.65
CA GLU A 536 7.65 -11.59 33.81
C GLU A 536 7.63 -10.22 34.48
N ASN A 537 8.69 -9.42 34.28
CA ASN A 537 8.81 -8.07 34.84
C ASN A 537 8.25 -6.99 33.89
N ILE A 538 7.76 -7.38 32.71
CA ILE A 538 7.07 -6.47 31.80
C ILE A 538 5.68 -6.17 32.36
N THR A 539 5.45 -4.89 32.69
CA THR A 539 4.18 -4.44 33.27
C THR A 539 3.04 -4.44 32.25
N LYS A 540 3.35 -4.07 31.01
CA LYS A 540 2.44 -4.15 29.86
C LYS A 540 3.20 -4.54 28.61
N LEU A 541 2.67 -5.52 27.87
CA LEU A 541 3.06 -5.80 26.49
C LEU A 541 1.96 -5.27 25.57
N PHE A 542 2.28 -4.25 24.78
CA PHE A 542 1.42 -3.73 23.74
C PHE A 542 1.68 -4.48 22.44
N LEU A 543 0.67 -5.20 21.97
CA LEU A 543 0.72 -5.92 20.72
C LEU A 543 -0.02 -5.11 19.64
N ALA A 544 0.74 -4.60 18.68
CA ALA A 544 0.26 -3.79 17.57
C ALA A 544 0.32 -4.59 16.25
N GLY A 545 -0.35 -4.06 15.22
CA GLY A 545 -0.40 -4.63 13.88
C GLY A 545 -1.77 -5.23 13.54
N GLY A 546 -2.13 -5.22 12.25
CA GLY A 546 -3.44 -5.70 11.78
C GLY A 546 -3.70 -7.18 12.09
N PHE A 547 -2.64 -7.98 12.05
CA PHE A 547 -2.66 -9.41 12.34
C PHE A 547 -2.76 -9.72 13.86
N ALA A 548 -2.03 -8.98 14.69
CA ALA A 548 -1.90 -9.19 16.13
C ALA A 548 -3.22 -9.27 16.90
N ASN A 549 -4.24 -8.52 16.47
CA ASN A 549 -5.52 -8.45 17.17
C ASN A 549 -6.23 -9.82 17.29
N TYR A 550 -6.11 -10.66 16.27
CA TYR A 550 -6.82 -11.94 16.19
C TYR A 550 -5.98 -13.12 16.67
N VAL A 551 -4.72 -12.89 17.03
CA VAL A 551 -3.81 -13.93 17.52
C VAL A 551 -4.28 -14.47 18.86
N ASN A 552 -4.34 -15.80 19.01
CA ASN A 552 -4.48 -16.43 20.32
C ASN A 552 -3.13 -16.31 21.07
N LEU A 553 -3.14 -15.62 22.21
CA LEU A 553 -1.92 -15.31 22.97
C LEU A 553 -1.24 -16.57 23.50
N GLN A 554 -2.03 -17.51 24.01
CA GLN A 554 -1.53 -18.79 24.51
C GLN A 554 -0.88 -19.60 23.39
N ASP A 555 -1.53 -19.72 22.23
CA ASP A 555 -0.97 -20.43 21.07
C ASP A 555 0.35 -19.78 20.61
N ALA A 556 0.40 -18.44 20.56
CA ALA A 556 1.57 -17.69 20.14
C ALA A 556 2.76 -17.84 21.11
N ILE A 557 2.51 -17.83 22.42
CA ILE A 557 3.54 -18.09 23.44
C ILE A 557 4.01 -19.54 23.38
N GLU A 558 3.10 -20.51 23.22
CA GLU A 558 3.41 -21.94 23.18
C GLU A 558 4.33 -22.32 22.03
N ILE A 559 4.11 -21.73 20.85
CA ILE A 559 5.01 -21.97 19.71
C ILE A 559 6.30 -21.16 19.80
N GLY A 560 6.39 -20.18 20.72
CA GLY A 560 7.52 -19.26 20.89
C GLY A 560 7.55 -18.11 19.88
N PHE A 561 6.37 -17.67 19.43
CA PHE A 561 6.21 -16.48 18.60
C PHE A 561 6.20 -15.19 19.43
N LEU A 562 5.62 -15.23 20.64
CA LEU A 562 5.67 -14.13 21.60
C LEU A 562 6.49 -14.51 22.84
N ALA A 563 7.15 -13.51 23.43
CA ALA A 563 7.74 -13.62 24.75
C ALA A 563 6.68 -14.02 25.79
N PRO A 564 7.03 -14.82 26.81
CA PRO A 564 6.08 -15.35 27.80
C PRO A 564 5.70 -14.29 28.86
N VAL A 565 5.30 -13.10 28.42
CA VAL A 565 4.71 -12.08 29.29
C VAL A 565 3.36 -12.59 29.80
N PRO A 566 3.02 -12.41 31.09
CA PRO A 566 1.72 -12.84 31.62
C PRO A 566 0.56 -12.30 30.78
N GLU A 567 -0.39 -13.16 30.41
CA GLU A 567 -1.48 -12.81 29.49
C GLU A 567 -2.30 -11.60 29.99
N ALA A 568 -2.47 -11.46 31.31
CA ALA A 568 -3.14 -10.32 31.93
C ALA A 568 -2.45 -8.96 31.69
N ASN A 569 -1.17 -8.97 31.32
CA ASN A 569 -0.38 -7.78 31.01
C ASN A 569 -0.33 -7.49 29.50
N VAL A 570 -0.88 -8.36 28.66
CA VAL A 570 -0.87 -8.17 27.20
C VAL A 570 -2.09 -7.36 26.78
N VAL A 571 -1.85 -6.24 26.10
CA VAL A 571 -2.87 -5.34 25.57
C VAL A 571 -2.74 -5.29 24.06
N LYS A 572 -3.79 -5.73 23.35
CA LYS A 572 -3.88 -5.62 21.89
C LYS A 572 -4.41 -4.24 21.52
N ILE A 573 -3.64 -3.47 20.75
CA ILE A 573 -3.97 -2.06 20.45
C ILE A 573 -4.30 -1.80 18.98
N GLY A 574 -4.27 -2.84 18.13
CA GLY A 574 -4.55 -2.71 16.70
C GLY A 574 -3.51 -1.89 15.94
N ASN A 575 -3.96 -1.09 14.97
CA ASN A 575 -3.04 -0.23 14.20
C ASN A 575 -2.65 0.98 15.08
N ALA A 576 -1.54 0.84 15.81
CA ALA A 576 -1.01 1.88 16.66
C ALA A 576 -0.35 3.01 15.84
N ALA A 577 0.17 2.70 14.64
CA ALA A 577 0.85 3.67 13.80
C ALA A 577 -0.10 4.78 13.33
N VAL A 578 -1.28 4.43 12.81
CA VAL A 578 -2.28 5.41 12.39
C VAL A 578 -2.89 6.17 13.58
N ALA A 579 -3.00 5.52 14.75
CA ALA A 579 -3.46 6.17 15.97
C ALA A 579 -2.44 7.20 16.46
N GLY A 580 -1.15 6.86 16.46
CA GLY A 580 -0.06 7.78 16.77
C GLY A 580 0.03 8.93 15.78
N ALA A 581 -0.11 8.66 14.48
CA ALA A 581 -0.17 9.67 13.43
C ALA A 581 -1.36 10.63 13.64
N THR A 582 -2.53 10.10 14.02
CA THR A 582 -3.72 10.89 14.36
C THR A 582 -3.46 11.76 15.60
N ALA A 583 -2.84 11.20 16.64
CA ALA A 583 -2.51 11.94 17.85
C ALA A 583 -1.51 13.08 17.59
N VAL A 584 -0.53 12.87 16.69
CA VAL A 584 0.42 13.92 16.25
C VAL A 584 -0.22 14.96 15.33
N LEU A 585 -1.21 14.56 14.52
CA LEU A 585 -2.01 15.49 13.70
C LEU A 585 -2.83 16.44 14.60
N LEU A 586 -3.38 15.93 15.70
CA LEU A 586 -4.23 16.68 16.63
C LEU A 586 -3.45 17.44 17.72
N SER A 587 -2.14 17.24 17.86
CA SER A 587 -1.36 17.84 18.94
C SER A 587 0.08 18.17 18.53
N GLU A 588 0.38 19.46 18.38
CA GLU A 588 1.76 19.95 18.20
C GLU A 588 2.65 19.57 19.39
N LYS A 589 2.09 19.50 20.60
CA LYS A 589 2.81 19.02 21.80
C LYS A 589 3.29 17.57 21.62
N LYS A 590 2.42 16.65 21.18
CA LYS A 590 2.83 15.25 20.89
C LYS A 590 3.87 15.19 19.77
N ARG A 591 3.77 16.06 18.75
CA ARG A 591 4.81 16.20 17.72
C ARG A 591 6.16 16.59 18.33
N SER A 592 6.21 17.57 19.24
CA SER A 592 7.44 17.96 19.93
C SER A 592 7.97 16.85 20.86
N THR A 593 7.07 16.10 21.51
CA THR A 593 7.44 14.98 22.39
C THR A 593 8.17 13.88 21.62
N VAL A 594 7.64 13.43 20.47
CA VAL A 594 8.30 12.37 19.67
C VAL A 594 9.65 12.82 19.11
N GLU A 595 9.76 14.07 18.67
CA GLU A 595 11.02 14.66 18.20
C GLU A 595 12.11 14.70 19.30
N ALA A 596 11.70 14.73 20.58
CA ALA A 596 12.61 14.73 21.71
C ALA A 596 13.05 13.31 22.10
N PHE A 597 12.10 12.39 22.31
CA PHE A 597 12.45 11.07 22.88
C PHE A 597 13.08 10.12 21.87
N VAL A 598 12.75 10.22 20.57
CA VAL A 598 13.29 9.32 19.53
C VAL A 598 14.82 9.34 19.47
N LYS A 599 15.43 10.48 19.79
CA LYS A 599 16.88 10.68 19.83
C LYS A 599 17.58 9.84 20.91
N ASN A 600 16.84 9.38 21.91
CA ASN A 600 17.36 8.62 23.05
C ASN A 600 17.04 7.12 22.95
N ILE A 601 16.47 6.66 21.84
CA ILE A 601 16.17 5.24 21.62
C ILE A 601 17.45 4.54 21.13
N GLU A 602 17.85 3.49 21.82
CA GLU A 602 18.97 2.64 21.46
C GLU A 602 18.52 1.60 20.43
N HIS A 603 19.07 1.64 19.21
CA HIS A 603 18.76 0.64 18.18
C HIS A 603 19.77 -0.52 18.19
N ILE A 604 19.28 -1.75 18.20
CA ILE A 604 20.09 -2.96 18.07
C ILE A 604 20.01 -3.50 16.64
N GLU A 605 21.16 -3.54 15.96
CA GLU A 605 21.33 -4.31 14.71
C GLU A 605 21.46 -5.80 15.09
N LEU A 606 20.34 -6.55 15.04
CA LEU A 606 20.23 -7.92 15.57
C LEU A 606 21.33 -8.84 15.04
N GLU A 607 21.65 -8.74 13.76
CA GLU A 607 22.66 -9.55 13.06
C GLU A 607 24.09 -9.30 13.52
N THR A 608 24.34 -8.19 14.24
CA THR A 608 25.65 -7.88 14.82
C THR A 608 25.85 -8.52 16.20
N THR A 609 24.80 -9.13 16.76
CA THR A 609 24.85 -9.82 18.04
C THR A 609 25.76 -11.06 17.94
N PRO A 610 26.78 -11.22 18.80
CA PRO A 610 27.78 -12.29 18.66
C PRO A 610 27.23 -13.71 18.60
N ASP A 611 26.14 -13.99 19.31
CA ASP A 611 25.46 -15.30 19.37
C ASP A 611 24.13 -15.32 18.59
N PHE A 612 23.93 -14.40 17.64
CA PHE A 612 22.69 -14.29 16.86
C PHE A 612 22.29 -15.61 16.22
N PHE A 613 23.22 -16.34 15.59
CA PHE A 613 22.91 -17.60 14.91
C PHE A 613 22.43 -18.68 15.88
N ASP A 614 22.98 -18.75 17.09
CA ASP A 614 22.56 -19.73 18.09
C ASP A 614 21.13 -19.42 18.57
N ILE A 615 20.83 -18.13 18.80
CA ILE A 615 19.48 -17.65 19.15
C ILE A 615 18.50 -17.93 18.01
N PHE A 616 18.91 -17.71 16.75
CA PHE A 616 18.05 -17.96 15.59
C PHE A 616 17.74 -19.45 15.42
N VAL A 617 18.74 -20.32 15.56
CA VAL A 617 18.54 -21.79 15.50
C VAL A 617 17.63 -22.28 16.62
N GLU A 618 17.75 -21.70 17.82
CA GLU A 618 16.84 -21.98 18.92
C GLU A 618 15.42 -21.46 18.61
N GLY A 619 15.32 -20.24 18.07
CA GLY A 619 14.10 -19.58 17.64
C GLY A 619 13.34 -20.36 16.57
N CYS A 620 14.01 -21.10 15.68
CA CYS A 620 13.38 -21.95 14.67
C CYS A 620 12.58 -23.13 15.26
N GLN A 621 12.72 -23.43 16.55
CA GLN A 621 11.94 -24.48 17.19
C GLN A 621 10.57 -23.97 17.63
N PHE A 622 9.53 -24.77 17.42
CA PHE A 622 8.17 -24.52 17.90
C PHE A 622 8.01 -24.92 19.37
N LYS A 623 8.57 -24.09 20.26
CA LYS A 623 8.50 -24.19 21.71
C LYS A 623 8.58 -22.79 22.33
N PRO A 624 8.15 -22.61 23.59
CA PRO A 624 8.20 -21.30 24.26
C PRO A 624 9.61 -20.71 24.32
N MET A 625 9.69 -19.39 24.37
CA MET A 625 10.94 -18.66 24.64
C MET A 625 11.38 -18.88 26.08
N VAL A 626 12.69 -19.10 26.25
CA VAL A 626 13.35 -19.45 27.52
C VAL A 626 14.37 -18.39 27.88
#